data_AF-K0XEL8-F1
#
_entry.id   AF-K0XEL8-F1
#
_cell.length_a   1.000
_cell.length_b   1.000
_cell.length_c   1.000
_cell.angle_alpha   90.00
_cell.angle_beta   90.00
_cell.angle_gamma   90.00
#
_symmetry.space_group_name_H-M   'P 1'
#
loop_
_entity.id
_entity.type
_entity.pdbx_description
1 polymer ?
#
loop_
_entity_poly.entity_id
_entity_poly.type
_entity_poly.pdbx_seq_one_letter_code
_entity_poly.pdbx_strand_id
1 'polypeptide(L)'
;MKQVVLNNILTAKSYPEAGTEFGMILQNAIEDKDTVQIDMLGVEAIPTMFMTTSLGYIMSKYGVDSLKKTMIFKNITKVQIERIGKYINDYAEVYNIK
;
A
#
# COMPACT_ATOMS: atom_id res chain seq x y z
N MET A 1 0.95 -6.42 -15.06
CA MET A 1 1.59 -6.41 -13.75
C MET A 1 2.84 -5.54 -13.74
N LYS A 2 2.76 -4.39 -13.08
CA LYS A 2 3.88 -3.46 -12.88
C LYS A 2 4.66 -3.85 -11.61
N GLN A 3 5.99 -3.75 -11.64
CA GLN A 3 6.82 -3.88 -10.43
C GLN A 3 7.16 -2.52 -9.84
N VAL A 4 7.09 -2.41 -8.51
CA VAL A 4 7.48 -1.23 -7.72
C VAL A 4 8.52 -1.65 -6.69
N VAL A 5 9.66 -0.98 -6.63
CA VAL A 5 10.61 -1.12 -5.53
C VAL A 5 10.24 -0.11 -4.46
N LEU A 6 9.60 -0.57 -3.38
CA LEU A 6 9.01 0.31 -2.39
C LEU A 6 10.06 1.17 -1.66
N ASN A 7 11.26 0.61 -1.45
CA ASN A 7 12.36 1.34 -0.83
C ASN A 7 12.77 2.60 -1.61
N ASN A 8 12.71 2.56 -2.94
CA ASN A 8 13.01 3.74 -3.78
C ASN A 8 11.97 4.85 -3.57
N ILE A 9 10.69 4.49 -3.41
CA ILE A 9 9.63 5.47 -3.16
C ILE A 9 9.79 6.09 -1.77
N LEU A 10 10.08 5.26 -0.76
CA LEU A 10 10.20 5.72 0.63
C LEU A 10 11.42 6.61 0.88
N THR A 11 12.51 6.41 0.13
CA THR A 11 13.77 7.15 0.33
C THR A 11 13.90 8.39 -0.56
N ALA A 12 13.11 8.48 -1.64
CA ALA A 12 13.19 9.60 -2.57
C ALA A 12 12.51 10.89 -2.08
N LYS A 13 11.59 10.80 -1.12
CA LYS A 13 10.74 11.94 -0.69
C LYS A 13 10.17 11.75 0.71
N SER A 14 9.42 12.73 1.20
CA SER A 14 8.76 12.63 2.50
C SER A 14 7.70 11.51 2.52
N TYR A 15 7.44 10.91 3.69
CA TYR A 15 6.48 9.81 3.79
C TYR A 15 5.06 10.12 3.26
N PRO A 16 4.49 11.33 3.49
CA PRO A 16 3.21 11.68 2.89
C PRO A 16 3.25 11.71 1.36
N GLU A 17 4.27 12.34 0.76
CA GLU A 17 4.40 12.42 -0.69
C GLU A 17 4.66 11.04 -1.31
N ALA A 18 5.46 10.21 -0.63
CA ALA A 18 5.75 8.83 -1.02
C ALA A 18 4.46 8.01 -1.02
N GLY A 19 3.62 8.19 0.00
CA GLY A 19 2.32 7.52 0.09
C GLY A 19 1.35 8.02 -0.98
N THR A 20 1.31 9.33 -1.28
CA THR A 20 0.50 9.85 -2.39
C THR A 20 0.91 9.24 -3.72
N GLU A 21 2.22 9.20 -4.04
CA GLU A 21 2.69 8.56 -5.28
C GLU A 21 2.30 7.08 -5.32
N PHE A 22 2.55 6.34 -4.24
CA PHE A 22 2.23 4.93 -4.19
C PHE A 22 0.71 4.67 -4.30
N GLY A 23 -0.10 5.52 -3.67
CA GLY A 23 -1.56 5.53 -3.81
C GLY A 23 -2.00 5.73 -5.26
N MET A 24 -1.41 6.67 -5.99
CA MET A 24 -1.69 6.86 -7.42
C MET A 24 -1.33 5.63 -8.26
N ILE A 25 -0.21 4.97 -7.96
CA ILE A 25 0.18 3.73 -8.64
C ILE A 25 -0.87 2.62 -8.42
N LEU A 26 -1.33 2.44 -7.17
CA LEU A 26 -2.36 1.47 -6.84
C LEU A 26 -3.70 1.80 -7.50
N GLN A 27 -4.08 3.08 -7.48
CA GLN A 27 -5.30 3.55 -8.14
C GLN A 27 -5.30 3.19 -9.63
N ASN A 28 -4.22 3.53 -10.35
CA ASN A 28 -4.12 3.24 -11.78
C ASN A 28 -4.23 1.74 -12.04
N ALA A 29 -3.57 0.90 -11.22
CA ALA A 29 -3.68 -0.55 -11.34
C ALA A 29 -5.11 -1.07 -11.10
N ILE A 30 -5.85 -0.51 -10.13
CA ILE A 30 -7.27 -0.85 -9.92
C ILE A 30 -8.10 -0.48 -11.15
N GLU A 31 -7.92 0.73 -11.68
CA GLU A 31 -8.67 1.23 -12.83
C GLU A 31 -8.38 0.41 -14.10
N ASP A 32 -7.14 -0.04 -14.26
CA ASP A 32 -6.69 -0.91 -15.35
C ASP A 32 -7.00 -2.40 -15.13
N LYS A 33 -7.60 -2.77 -13.99
CA LYS A 33 -7.84 -4.17 -13.56
C LYS A 33 -6.56 -5.02 -13.53
N ASP A 34 -5.44 -4.40 -13.20
CA ASP A 34 -4.12 -5.02 -13.09
C ASP A 34 -3.70 -5.16 -11.60
N THR A 35 -2.54 -5.76 -11.39
CA THR A 35 -1.88 -5.92 -10.11
C THR A 35 -0.54 -5.21 -10.08
N VAL A 36 -0.12 -4.83 -8.88
CA VAL A 36 1.19 -4.23 -8.60
C VAL A 36 2.00 -5.20 -7.77
N GLN A 37 3.16 -5.60 -8.31
CA GLN A 37 4.15 -6.36 -7.56
C GLN A 37 5.04 -5.39 -6.77
N ILE A 38 4.95 -5.44 -5.45
CA ILE A 38 5.62 -4.56 -4.51
C ILE A 38 6.85 -5.30 -3.97
N ASP A 39 8.04 -4.87 -4.38
CA ASP A 39 9.30 -5.35 -3.87
C ASP A 39 9.68 -4.60 -2.59
N MET A 40 9.74 -5.36 -1.49
CA MET A 40 10.02 -4.86 -0.14
C MET A 40 11.52 -4.90 0.21
N LEU A 41 12.39 -5.28 -0.73
CA LEU A 41 13.83 -5.35 -0.50
C LEU A 41 14.37 -3.99 -0.03
N GLY A 42 15.07 -3.98 1.11
CA GLY A 42 15.64 -2.78 1.72
C GLY A 42 14.65 -1.92 2.50
N VAL A 43 13.37 -2.30 2.59
CA VAL A 43 12.40 -1.61 3.43
C VAL A 43 12.57 -2.08 4.87
N GLU A 44 12.95 -1.20 5.79
CA GLU A 44 13.05 -1.55 7.22
C GLU A 44 11.71 -1.36 7.94
N ALA A 45 10.98 -0.30 7.59
CA ALA A 45 9.72 0.08 8.21
C ALA A 45 8.76 0.74 7.20
N ILE A 46 7.46 0.64 7.45
CA ILE A 46 6.39 1.22 6.63
C ILE A 46 5.60 2.23 7.48
N PRO A 47 6.01 3.51 7.53
CA PRO A 47 5.41 4.51 8.41
C PRO A 47 3.88 4.64 8.25
N THR A 48 3.17 4.91 9.35
CA THR A 48 1.71 5.07 9.30
C THR A 48 1.27 6.21 8.40
N MET A 49 2.01 7.33 8.37
CA MET A 49 1.72 8.45 7.47
C MET A 49 1.77 8.04 5.98
N PHE A 50 2.74 7.19 5.62
CA PHE A 50 2.81 6.62 4.28
C PHE A 50 1.59 5.74 3.98
N MET A 51 1.22 4.85 4.91
CA MET A 51 0.07 3.96 4.74
C MET A 51 -1.26 4.73 4.66
N THR A 52 -1.44 5.80 5.43
CA THR A 52 -2.65 6.63 5.40
C THR A 52 -2.83 7.36 4.09
N THR A 53 -1.76 7.94 3.55
CA THR A 53 -1.79 8.65 2.27
C THR A 53 -1.83 7.73 1.05
N SER A 54 -1.52 6.43 1.22
CA SER A 54 -1.61 5.40 0.17
C SER A 54 -2.79 4.45 0.39
N LEU A 55 -2.62 3.43 1.24
CA LEU A 55 -3.59 2.38 1.51
C LEU A 55 -4.91 2.94 2.05
N GLY A 56 -4.86 3.88 2.99
CA GLY A 56 -6.04 4.55 3.55
C GLY A 56 -6.86 5.26 2.48
N TYR A 57 -6.18 6.01 1.60
CA TYR A 57 -6.79 6.63 0.42
C TYR A 57 -7.48 5.59 -0.48
N ILE A 58 -6.78 4.51 -0.84
CA ILE A 58 -7.35 3.47 -1.71
C ILE A 58 -8.54 2.75 -1.07
N MET A 59 -8.44 2.37 0.21
CA MET A 59 -9.57 1.75 0.93
C MET A 59 -10.79 2.66 0.97
N SER A 60 -10.59 3.96 1.23
CA SER A 60 -11.70 4.93 1.27
C SER A 60 -12.42 5.08 -0.06
N LYS A 61 -11.72 4.87 -1.19
CA LYS A 61 -12.24 5.09 -2.54
C LYS A 61 -12.75 3.82 -3.21
N TYR A 62 -12.08 2.69 -3.02
CA TYR A 62 -12.32 1.44 -3.75
C TYR A 62 -12.66 0.25 -2.84
N GLY A 63 -12.63 0.41 -1.51
CA GLY A 63 -12.87 -0.66 -0.54
C GLY A 63 -11.65 -1.53 -0.27
N VAL A 64 -11.76 -2.36 0.77
CA VAL A 64 -10.64 -3.20 1.26
C VAL A 64 -10.33 -4.32 0.27
N ASP A 65 -11.36 -4.92 -0.32
CA ASP A 65 -11.22 -6.04 -1.25
C ASP A 65 -10.46 -5.65 -2.51
N SER A 66 -10.73 -4.46 -3.06
CA SER A 66 -10.01 -3.93 -4.23
C SER A 66 -8.53 -3.75 -3.92
N LEU A 67 -8.21 -3.14 -2.76
CA LEU A 67 -6.82 -2.96 -2.33
C LEU A 67 -6.08 -4.30 -2.22
N LYS A 68 -6.68 -5.29 -1.56
CA LYS A 68 -6.08 -6.62 -1.35
C LYS A 68 -5.83 -7.34 -2.68
N LYS A 69 -6.74 -7.25 -3.64
CA LYS A 69 -6.61 -7.89 -4.95
C LYS A 69 -5.53 -7.25 -5.83
N THR A 70 -5.28 -5.95 -5.67
CA THR A 70 -4.29 -5.22 -6.47
C THR A 70 -2.85 -5.45 -6.01
N MET A 71 -2.61 -5.75 -4.73
CA MET A 71 -1.24 -5.85 -4.19
C MET A 71 -0.71 -7.29 -4.19
N ILE A 72 0.48 -7.48 -4.78
CA ILE A 72 1.28 -8.71 -4.68
C ILE A 72 2.64 -8.34 -4.08
N PHE A 73 3.09 -9.04 -3.04
CA PHE A 73 4.36 -8.71 -2.37
C PHE A 73 5.52 -9.64 -2.76
N LYS A 74 6.72 -9.07 -2.88
CA LYS A 74 7.99 -9.77 -3.08
C LYS A 74 9.00 -9.32 -2.02
N ASN A 75 9.88 -10.21 -1.56
CA ASN A 75 10.91 -9.93 -0.55
C ASN A 75 10.38 -9.35 0.77
N ILE A 76 9.12 -9.65 1.11
CA ILE A 76 8.46 -9.18 2.33
C ILE A 76 8.72 -10.13 3.50
N THR A 77 8.89 -9.57 4.69
CA THR A 77 8.99 -10.35 5.94
C THR A 77 7.63 -10.56 6.59
N LYS A 78 7.52 -11.57 7.46
CA LYS A 78 6.30 -11.83 8.23
C LYS A 78 5.84 -10.61 9.04
N VAL A 79 6.78 -9.92 9.70
CA VAL A 79 6.48 -8.73 10.52
C VAL A 79 5.93 -7.58 9.65
N GLN A 80 6.45 -7.39 8.44
CA GLN A 80 5.97 -6.36 7.53
C GLN A 80 4.56 -6.65 7.05
N ILE A 81 4.26 -7.89 6.63
CA ILE A 81 2.91 -8.22 6.17
C ILE A 81 1.89 -8.17 7.32
N GLU A 82 2.28 -8.56 8.54
CA GLU A 82 1.43 -8.41 9.73
C GLU A 82 1.15 -6.94 10.04
N ARG A 83 2.15 -6.06 9.91
CA ARG A 83 1.97 -4.61 10.10
C ARG A 83 0.99 -4.01 9.07
N ILE A 84 1.13 -4.37 7.79
CA ILE A 84 0.23 -3.91 6.72
C ILE A 84 -1.18 -4.44 6.97
N GLY A 85 -1.31 -5.73 7.31
CA GLY A 85 -2.58 -6.37 7.61
C GLY A 85 -3.28 -5.73 8.82
N LYS A 86 -2.53 -5.45 9.89
CA LYS A 86 -3.05 -4.74 11.06
C LYS A 86 -3.57 -3.36 10.69
N TYR A 87 -2.79 -2.57 9.95
CA TYR A 87 -3.22 -1.25 9.50
C TYR A 87 -4.52 -1.31 8.69
N ILE A 88 -4.61 -2.23 7.72
CA ILE A 88 -5.81 -2.40 6.88
C ILE A 88 -7.03 -2.75 7.73
N ASN A 89 -6.89 -3.69 8.67
CA ASN A 89 -8.00 -4.12 9.52
C ASN A 89 -8.45 -3.00 10.47
N ASP A 90 -7.51 -2.35 11.16
CA ASP A 90 -7.80 -1.23 12.07
C ASP A 90 -8.50 -0.08 11.33
N TYR A 91 -8.02 0.27 10.12
CA TYR A 91 -8.63 1.32 9.31
C TYR A 91 -10.03 0.94 8.84
N ALA A 92 -10.20 -0.29 8.34
CA ALA A 92 -11.50 -0.78 7.87
C ALA A 92 -12.56 -0.78 8.99
N GLU A 93 -12.16 -1.17 10.21
CA GLU A 93 -13.02 -1.15 11.39
C GLU A 93 -13.42 0.27 11.77
N VAL A 94 -12.46 1.20 11.91
CA VAL A 94 -12.73 2.59 12.33
C VAL A 94 -13.65 3.30 11.35
N TYR A 95 -13.48 3.08 10.04
CA TYR A 95 -14.23 3.77 9.00
C TYR A 95 -15.42 2.97 8.42
N ASN A 96 -15.72 1.79 8.98
CA ASN A 96 -16.77 0.87 8.50
C ASN A 96 -16.67 0.57 6.98
N ILE A 97 -15.45 0.38 6.48
CA ILE A 97 -15.18 0.09 5.07
C ILE A 97 -15.20 -1.42 4.86
N LYS A 98 -15.96 -1.88 3.88
CA LYS A 98 -16.02 -3.29 3.47
C LYS A 98 -14.99 -3.61 2.39
#